data_AF-A0A1I9GBC6-F1
#
_entry.id   AF-A0A1I9GBC6-F1
#
_cell.length_a   1.000
_cell.length_b   1.000
_cell.length_c   1.000
_cell.angle_alpha   90.00
_cell.angle_beta   90.00
_cell.angle_gamma   90.00
#
_symmetry.space_group_name_H-M   'P 1'
#
loop_
_entity.id
_entity.type
_entity.pdbx_description
1 polymer ?
#
loop_
_entity_poly.entity_id
_entity_poly.type
_entity_poly.pdbx_seq_one_letter_code
_entity_poly.pdbx_strand_id
1 'polypeptide(L)'
;MLRDLSKLIRDLSKVIYIDFDPESFRFNPENVLRLPKWNGTLDDTALVDLAELLKNVDDVRPTLQYYSQFDDPLKEFRERATRVAELEKKLHQIESEKEAFVASVKKYQGRLFGFRRHE
;
A
#
# COMPACT_ATOMS: atom_id res chain seq x y z
N MET A 1 12.78 -16.03 -24.65
CA MET A 1 14.14 -15.44 -24.79
C MET A 1 14.62 -15.13 -23.39
N LEU A 2 15.72 -15.74 -22.98
CA LEU A 2 16.16 -15.71 -21.60
C LEU A 2 17.01 -14.44 -21.37
N ARG A 3 16.58 -13.57 -20.45
CA ARG A 3 17.22 -12.25 -20.22
C ARG A 3 18.01 -12.26 -18.91
N ASP A 4 19.29 -11.99 -19.01
CA ASP A 4 20.21 -11.85 -17.88
C ASP A 4 20.31 -10.36 -17.52
N LEU A 5 19.83 -9.96 -16.34
CA LEU A 5 19.79 -8.55 -15.92
C LEU A 5 21.17 -8.06 -15.48
N SER A 6 22.12 -8.95 -15.15
CA SER A 6 23.49 -8.55 -14.79
C SER A 6 24.22 -7.83 -15.94
N LYS A 7 23.74 -8.02 -17.17
CA LYS A 7 24.24 -7.36 -18.38
C LYS A 7 23.67 -5.95 -18.59
N LEU A 8 22.66 -5.56 -17.80
CA LEU A 8 22.16 -4.19 -17.80
C LEU A 8 23.13 -3.32 -16.99
N ILE A 9 23.62 -2.24 -17.60
CA ILE A 9 24.43 -1.23 -16.90
C ILE A 9 23.49 -0.33 -16.09
N ARG A 10 22.78 -0.90 -15.12
CA ARG A 10 21.80 -0.25 -14.24
C ARG A 10 21.88 -0.86 -12.85
N ASP A 11 21.57 -0.06 -11.84
CA ASP A 11 21.45 -0.55 -10.47
C ASP A 11 20.23 -1.47 -10.34
N LEU A 12 20.45 -2.72 -9.95
CA LEU A 12 19.39 -3.72 -9.77
C LEU A 12 18.40 -3.33 -8.66
N SER A 13 18.75 -2.44 -7.73
CA SER A 13 17.77 -1.90 -6.76
C SER A 13 16.64 -1.11 -7.43
N LYS A 14 16.84 -0.68 -8.69
CA LYS A 14 15.90 0.12 -9.50
C LYS A 14 15.46 -0.58 -10.78
N VAL A 15 15.74 -1.89 -10.94
CA VAL A 15 15.38 -2.67 -12.12
C VAL A 15 14.32 -3.69 -11.76
N ILE A 16 13.27 -3.77 -12.57
CA ILE A 16 12.21 -4.77 -12.42
C ILE A 16 12.04 -5.48 -13.76
N TYR A 17 11.97 -6.81 -13.72
CA TYR A 17 11.53 -7.64 -14.83
C TYR A 17 10.10 -8.10 -14.54
N ILE A 18 9.16 -7.65 -15.36
CA ILE A 18 7.76 -8.08 -15.33
C ILE A 18 7.50 -9.08 -16.46
N ASP A 19 6.99 -10.26 -16.13
CA ASP A 19 6.55 -11.28 -17.10
C ASP A 19 5.46 -12.16 -16.48
N PHE A 20 4.72 -12.90 -17.31
CA PHE A 20 3.77 -13.90 -16.82
C PHE A 20 4.35 -15.32 -16.88
N ASP A 21 5.33 -15.55 -17.77
CA ASP A 21 5.94 -16.85 -18.02
C ASP A 21 7.14 -17.10 -17.07
N PRO A 22 7.06 -18.10 -16.15
CA PRO A 22 8.14 -18.44 -15.24
C PRO A 22 9.48 -18.76 -15.90
N GLU A 23 9.45 -19.29 -17.13
CA GLU A 23 10.65 -19.69 -17.86
C GLU A 23 11.47 -18.49 -18.35
N SER A 24 10.82 -17.33 -18.50
CA SER A 24 11.44 -16.12 -19.04
C SER A 24 12.48 -15.50 -18.09
N PHE A 25 12.35 -15.75 -16.79
CA PHE A 25 13.08 -15.03 -15.74
C PHE A 25 13.84 -15.91 -14.74
N ARG A 26 14.10 -17.17 -15.09
CA ARG A 26 14.81 -18.15 -14.26
C ARG A 26 16.11 -17.65 -13.60
N PHE A 27 16.80 -16.69 -14.21
CA PHE A 27 18.12 -16.21 -13.78
C PHE A 27 18.10 -14.99 -12.86
N ASN A 28 16.95 -14.35 -12.63
CA ASN A 28 16.88 -13.14 -11.79
C ASN A 28 15.63 -13.15 -10.89
N PRO A 29 15.40 -14.21 -10.10
CA PRO A 29 14.15 -14.36 -9.35
C PRO A 29 13.87 -13.21 -8.37
N GLU A 30 14.92 -12.55 -7.84
CA GLU A 30 14.80 -11.43 -6.90
C GLU A 30 14.34 -10.11 -7.53
N ASN A 31 14.52 -9.94 -8.84
CA ASN A 31 14.17 -8.72 -9.57
C ASN A 31 12.90 -8.89 -10.42
N VAL A 32 12.13 -9.95 -10.15
CA VAL A 32 10.95 -10.30 -10.95
C VAL A 32 9.66 -10.01 -10.22
N LEU A 33 8.73 -9.40 -10.95
CA LEU A 33 7.31 -9.41 -10.59
C LEU A 33 6.55 -10.27 -11.60
N ARG A 34 6.16 -11.47 -11.19
CA ARG A 34 5.32 -12.32 -12.03
C ARG A 34 3.88 -11.84 -11.96
N LEU A 35 3.28 -11.49 -13.10
CA LEU A 35 1.87 -11.09 -13.16
C LEU A 35 0.99 -12.19 -13.77
N PRO A 36 -0.30 -12.26 -13.38
CA PRO A 36 -1.27 -13.05 -14.12
C PRO A 36 -1.30 -12.65 -15.60
N LYS A 37 -1.52 -13.64 -16.48
CA LYS A 37 -1.66 -13.36 -17.90
C LYS A 37 -2.95 -12.57 -18.14
N TRP A 38 -2.82 -11.40 -18.76
CA TRP A 38 -3.98 -10.63 -19.19
C TRP A 38 -4.80 -11.42 -20.22
N ASN A 39 -6.11 -11.45 -20.00
CA ASN A 39 -7.07 -12.22 -20.80
C ASN A 39 -7.91 -11.35 -21.77
N GLY A 40 -7.67 -10.04 -21.80
CA GLY A 40 -8.41 -9.10 -22.65
C GLY A 40 -9.54 -8.34 -21.94
N THR A 41 -9.72 -8.49 -20.63
CA THR A 41 -10.76 -7.76 -19.87
C THR A 41 -10.45 -6.26 -19.79
N LEU A 42 -11.48 -5.43 -19.96
CA LEU A 42 -11.39 -3.96 -19.87
C LEU A 42 -11.38 -3.44 -18.43
N ASP A 43 -11.89 -4.23 -17.48
CA ASP A 43 -11.91 -3.87 -16.06
C ASP A 43 -10.58 -4.17 -15.35
N ASP A 44 -9.54 -4.57 -16.10
CA ASP A 44 -8.22 -4.85 -15.57
C ASP A 44 -7.51 -3.55 -15.15
N THR A 45 -7.15 -3.45 -13.88
CA THR A 45 -6.43 -2.30 -13.31
C THR A 45 -4.97 -2.61 -12.96
N ALA A 46 -4.44 -3.77 -13.36
CA ALA A 46 -3.14 -4.26 -12.89
C ALA A 46 -2.02 -3.24 -13.14
N LEU A 47 -1.96 -2.59 -14.30
CA LEU A 47 -0.92 -1.60 -14.58
C LEU A 47 -1.05 -0.32 -13.73
N VAL A 48 -2.26 0.03 -13.28
CA VAL A 48 -2.49 1.14 -12.35
C VAL A 48 -2.00 0.76 -10.96
N ASP A 49 -2.40 -0.42 -10.48
CA ASP A 49 -1.97 -0.96 -9.18
C ASP A 49 -0.43 -1.11 -9.12
N LEU A 50 0.18 -1.54 -10.23
CA LEU A 50 1.64 -1.61 -10.39
C LEU A 50 2.29 -0.24 -10.27
N ALA A 51 1.75 0.78 -10.94
CA ALA A 51 2.30 2.13 -10.85
C ALA A 51 2.28 2.64 -9.40
N GLU A 52 1.21 2.34 -8.65
CA GLU A 52 1.10 2.68 -7.24
C GLU A 52 2.09 1.93 -6.34
N LEU A 53 2.24 0.63 -6.55
CA LEU A 53 3.22 -0.20 -5.84
C LEU A 53 4.64 0.37 -5.93
N LEU A 54 4.99 0.99 -7.07
CA LEU A 54 6.35 1.46 -7.35
C LEU A 54 6.63 2.92 -6.97
N LYS A 55 5.63 3.71 -6.57
CA LYS A 55 5.78 5.16 -6.36
C LYS A 55 6.86 5.54 -5.33
N ASN A 56 7.03 4.77 -4.26
CA ASN A 56 7.88 5.13 -3.11
C ASN A 56 8.80 3.98 -2.70
N VAL A 57 9.46 3.34 -3.65
CA VAL A 57 10.31 2.17 -3.40
C VAL A 57 11.79 2.51 -3.62
N ASP A 58 12.56 2.47 -2.53
CA ASP A 58 14.01 2.71 -2.56
C ASP A 58 14.78 1.52 -3.13
N ASP A 59 14.47 0.31 -2.69
CA ASP A 59 14.95 -0.93 -3.29
C ASP A 59 13.75 -1.80 -3.62
N VAL A 60 13.61 -2.19 -4.89
CA VAL A 60 12.46 -2.95 -5.36
C VAL A 60 12.45 -4.38 -4.85
N ARG A 61 13.62 -4.98 -4.58
CA ARG A 61 13.76 -6.42 -4.34
C ARG A 61 12.99 -6.93 -3.12
N PRO A 62 13.01 -6.27 -1.94
CA PRO A 62 12.22 -6.73 -0.79
C PRO A 62 10.71 -6.71 -1.06
N THR A 63 10.23 -5.68 -1.75
CA THR A 63 8.83 -5.57 -2.14
C THR A 63 8.46 -6.68 -3.13
N LEU A 64 9.27 -6.90 -4.16
CA LEU A 64 9.06 -7.97 -5.14
C LEU A 64 9.05 -9.36 -4.49
N GLN A 65 10.03 -9.63 -3.63
CA GLN A 65 10.13 -10.90 -2.91
C GLN A 65 8.95 -11.13 -1.97
N TYR A 66 8.44 -10.06 -1.34
CA TYR A 66 7.24 -10.16 -0.53
C TYR A 66 6.03 -10.55 -1.37
N TYR A 67 5.82 -9.88 -2.50
CA TYR A 67 4.62 -10.11 -3.30
C TYR A 67 4.70 -11.34 -4.20
N SER A 68 5.89 -11.88 -4.47
CA SER A 68 6.07 -13.09 -5.29
C SER A 68 5.47 -14.37 -4.66
N GLN A 69 5.12 -14.34 -3.37
CA GLN A 69 4.47 -15.46 -2.69
C GLN A 69 2.98 -15.61 -3.03
N PHE A 70 2.38 -14.61 -3.69
CA PHE A 70 0.97 -14.59 -4.03
C PHE A 70 0.76 -14.89 -5.52
N ASP A 71 -0.35 -15.54 -5.84
CA ASP A 71 -0.73 -15.85 -7.23
C ASP A 71 -1.02 -14.57 -8.05
N ASP A 72 -1.61 -13.57 -7.40
CA ASP A 72 -1.85 -12.24 -7.95
C ASP A 72 -1.27 -11.16 -7.01
N PRO A 73 0.02 -10.80 -7.23
CA PRO A 73 0.73 -9.79 -6.45
C PRO A 73 -0.01 -8.46 -6.31
N LEU A 74 -0.65 -8.00 -7.40
CA LEU A 74 -1.21 -6.66 -7.48
C LEU A 74 -2.61 -6.59 -6.88
N LYS A 75 -3.38 -7.68 -6.99
CA LYS A 75 -4.62 -7.82 -6.21
C LYS A 75 -4.33 -7.76 -4.71
N GLU A 76 -3.31 -8.49 -4.25
CA GLU A 76 -2.92 -8.48 -2.83
C GLU A 76 -2.45 -7.10 -2.37
N PHE A 77 -1.68 -6.40 -3.20
CA PHE A 77 -1.29 -5.01 -2.94
C PHE A 77 -2.53 -4.10 -2.77
N ARG A 78 -3.47 -4.16 -3.72
CA ARG A 78 -4.69 -3.35 -3.68
C ARG A 78 -5.53 -3.64 -2.44
N GLU A 79 -5.76 -4.91 -2.11
CA GLU A 79 -6.54 -5.29 -0.91
C GLU A 79 -5.88 -4.79 0.38
N ARG A 80 -4.54 -4.79 0.45
CA ARG A 80 -3.81 -4.23 1.58
C ARG A 80 -3.93 -2.72 1.64
N ALA A 81 -3.78 -2.03 0.52
CA ALA A 81 -3.92 -0.58 0.44
C ALA A 81 -5.33 -0.14 0.90
N THR A 82 -6.38 -0.84 0.44
CA THR A 82 -7.76 -0.61 0.89
C THR A 82 -7.90 -0.84 2.40
N ARG A 83 -7.37 -1.95 2.93
CA ARG A 83 -7.44 -2.28 4.36
C ARG A 83 -6.74 -1.23 5.22
N VAL A 84 -5.57 -0.74 4.80
CA VAL A 84 -4.84 0.33 5.50
C VAL A 84 -5.66 1.61 5.52
N ALA A 85 -6.20 2.05 4.37
CA ALA A 85 -7.02 3.24 4.27
C ALA A 85 -8.30 3.17 5.15
N GLU A 86 -8.94 2.00 5.22
CA GLU A 86 -10.09 1.78 6.11
C GLU A 86 -9.73 1.88 7.60
N LEU A 87 -8.59 1.31 8.00
CA LEU A 87 -8.11 1.37 9.37
C LEU A 87 -7.76 2.80 9.78
N GLU A 88 -7.07 3.53 8.91
CA GLU A 88 -6.75 4.96 9.12
C GLU A 88 -8.02 5.79 9.29
N LYS A 89 -9.03 5.57 8.43
CA LYS A 89 -10.32 6.25 8.54
C LYS A 89 -11.03 5.94 9.86
N LYS A 90 -11.01 4.69 10.32
CA LYS A 90 -11.60 4.27 11.60
C LYS A 90 -10.86 4.90 12.79
N LEU A 91 -9.53 4.92 12.75
CA LEU A 91 -8.72 5.55 13.79
C LEU A 91 -9.00 7.06 13.89
N HIS A 92 -9.05 7.75 12.75
CA HIS A 92 -9.39 9.18 12.70
C HIS A 92 -10.80 9.46 13.24
N GLN A 93 -11.77 8.61 12.92
CA GLN A 93 -13.14 8.73 13.47
C GLN A 93 -13.14 8.58 14.98
N ILE A 94 -12.47 7.56 15.52
CA ILE A 94 -12.36 7.32 16.97
C ILE A 94 -11.67 8.50 17.67
N GLU A 95 -10.62 9.04 17.08
CA GLU A 95 -9.90 10.21 17.62
C GLU A 95 -10.80 11.45 17.65
N SER A 96 -11.51 11.74 16.55
CA SER A 96 -12.44 12.86 16.48
C SER A 96 -13.61 12.73 17.49
N GLU A 97 -14.11 11.51 17.72
CA GLU A 97 -15.16 11.25 18.69
C GLU A 97 -14.68 11.45 20.13
N LYS A 98 -13.45 11.01 20.44
CA LYS A 98 -12.80 11.26 21.73
C LYS A 98 -12.60 12.75 21.96
N GLU A 99 -12.11 13.49 20.96
CA GLU A 99 -11.92 14.93 21.05
C GLU A 99 -13.25 15.67 21.26
N ALA A 100 -14.28 15.30 20.51
CA ALA A 100 -15.62 15.87 20.66
C ALA A 100 -16.20 15.58 22.06
N PHE A 101 -16.03 14.35 22.55
CA PHE A 101 -16.45 13.98 23.90
C PHE A 101 -15.70 14.79 24.97
N VAL A 102 -14.38 14.88 24.89
CA VAL A 102 -13.56 15.68 25.83
C VAL A 102 -13.94 17.16 25.80
N ALA A 103 -14.15 17.73 24.62
CA ALA A 103 -14.59 19.11 24.46
C ALA A 103 -15.97 19.34 25.11
N SER A 104 -16.90 18.39 24.96
CA SER A 104 -18.22 18.47 25.58
C SER A 104 -18.13 18.45 27.12
N VAL A 105 -17.33 17.55 27.71
CA VAL A 105 -17.14 17.44 29.16
C VAL A 105 -16.56 18.73 29.74
N LYS A 106 -15.52 19.30 29.09
CA LYS A 106 -14.93 20.58 29.51
C LYS A 106 -15.95 21.72 29.50
N LYS A 107 -16.83 21.77 28.49
CA LYS A 107 -17.91 22.77 28.40
C LYS A 107 -18.92 22.65 29.54
N TYR A 108 -19.33 21.43 29.88
CA TYR A 108 -20.27 21.20 30.99
C TYR A 108 -19.65 21.52 32.36
N GLN A 109 -18.40 21.13 32.59
CA GLN A 109 -17.68 21.50 33.83
C GLN A 109 -17.56 23.02 33.97
N GLY A 110 -17.14 23.75 32.94
CA GLY A 110 -17.04 25.21 32.98
C GLY A 110 -18.37 25.92 33.29
N ARG A 111 -19.50 25.33 32.91
CA ARG A 111 -20.85 25.87 33.17
C ARG A 111 -21.33 25.60 34.60
N LEU A 112 -20.97 24.46 35.18
CA LEU A 112 -21.34 24.08 36.56
C LEU A 112 -20.56 24.87 37.62
N PHE A 113 -19.30 25.21 37.36
CA PHE A 113 -18.46 26.00 38.28
C PHE A 113 -18.51 27.52 38.01
N GLY A 114 -19.24 27.96 36.97
CA GLY A 114 -19.34 29.37 36.56
C GLY A 114 -20.40 30.21 37.28
N PHE A 115 -21.28 29.60 38.08
CA PHE A 115 -22.31 30.32 38.86
C PHE A 115 -21.90 30.44 40.33
N ARG A 116 -20.79 31.13 40.61
CA ARG A 116 -20.52 31.63 41.98
C ARG A 116 -19.49 32.77 41.99
N ARG A 117 -19.94 33.99 41.65
CA ARG A 117 -19.41 35.26 42.18
C ARG A 117 -20.62 36.21 42.27
N HIS A 118 -21.28 36.20 43.42
CA HIS A 118 -21.18 37.17 44.53
C HIS A 118 -21.74 38.55 44.16
N GLU A 119 -22.79 38.90 44.91
CA GLU A 119 -23.34 40.23 45.15
C GLU A 119 -22.26 41.27 45.49
#